data_AF-A0A3D3CVG7-F1
#
_entry.id   AF-A0A3D3CVG7-F1
#
_cell.length_a   1.000
_cell.length_b   1.000
_cell.length_c   1.000
_cell.angle_alpha   90.00
_cell.angle_beta   90.00
_cell.angle_gamma   90.00
#
_symmetry.space_group_name_H-M   'P 1'
#
loop_
_entity.id
_entity.type
_entity.pdbx_description
1 polymer ?
#
loop_
_entity_poly.entity_id
_entity_poly.type
_entity_poly.pdbx_seq_one_letter_code
_entity_poly.pdbx_strand_id
1 'polypeptide(L)'
;MNLIGNLIWIVFGGLISAIGYVIGGLVLCCTVIGIPFGLQCFKLAEFMLWPFGRKVVYSNSGGGCLQTFANVIWIICGGIWIAVSHFIFGLLLSITIIGLPFGRKHFQMIELSLMPFGKKIVDA
;
A
#
# COMPACT_ATOMS: atom_id res chain seq x y z
N MET A 1 1.17 -11.36 -14.89
CA MET A 1 0.47 -10.05 -14.95
C MET A 1 -0.98 -10.27 -15.37
N ASN A 2 -1.96 -9.72 -14.64
CA ASN A 2 -3.37 -9.76 -15.05
C ASN A 2 -3.79 -8.37 -15.56
N LEU A 3 -3.60 -8.13 -16.85
CA LEU A 3 -3.74 -6.82 -17.49
C LEU A 3 -5.17 -6.26 -17.37
N ILE A 4 -6.17 -7.14 -17.52
CA ILE A 4 -7.59 -6.79 -17.42
C ILE A 4 -7.95 -6.30 -16.00
N GLY A 5 -7.49 -7.01 -14.96
CA GLY A 5 -7.77 -6.63 -13.57
C GLY A 5 -7.14 -5.29 -13.20
N ASN A 6 -5.91 -5.04 -13.63
CA ASN A 6 -5.23 -3.76 -13.42
C ASN A 6 -5.93 -2.61 -14.16
N LEU A 7 -6.41 -2.83 -15.38
CA LEU A 7 -7.12 -1.81 -16.14
C LEU A 7 -8.42 -1.39 -15.45
N ILE A 8 -9.24 -2.36 -15.01
CA ILE A 8 -10.47 -2.07 -14.27
C ILE A 8 -10.11 -1.32 -12.98
N TRP A 9 -9.12 -1.79 -12.23
CA TRP A 9 -8.70 -1.13 -11.00
C TRP A 9 -8.27 0.33 -11.17
N ILE A 10 -7.46 0.62 -12.19
CA ILE A 10 -6.99 1.98 -12.50
C ILE A 10 -8.18 2.91 -12.74
N VAL A 11 -9.17 2.46 -13.51
CA VAL A 11 -10.38 3.25 -13.86
C VAL A 11 -11.28 3.47 -12.63
N PHE A 12 -11.43 2.47 -11.77
CA PHE A 12 -12.33 2.51 -10.61
C PHE A 12 -11.72 3.15 -9.35
N GLY A 13 -10.55 3.81 -9.45
CA GLY A 13 -9.99 4.62 -8.37
C GLY A 13 -8.55 4.28 -7.95
N GLY A 14 -7.95 3.25 -8.56
CA GLY A 14 -6.55 2.89 -8.33
C GLY A 14 -5.59 4.02 -8.67
N LEU A 15 -5.82 4.73 -9.79
CA LEU A 15 -4.99 5.85 -10.22
C LEU A 15 -5.08 7.05 -9.26
N ILE A 16 -6.29 7.41 -8.86
CA ILE A 16 -6.54 8.53 -7.93
C ILE A 16 -5.85 8.25 -6.60
N SER A 17 -5.99 7.03 -6.08
CA SER A 17 -5.34 6.61 -4.83
C SER A 17 -3.81 6.63 -4.96
N ALA A 18 -3.27 6.13 -6.08
CA ALA A 18 -1.83 6.15 -6.34
C ALA A 18 -1.26 7.58 -6.39
N ILE A 19 -1.96 8.51 -7.04
CA ILE A 19 -1.58 9.92 -7.06
C ILE A 19 -1.59 10.50 -5.64
N GLY A 20 -2.60 10.18 -4.83
CA GLY A 20 -2.64 10.58 -3.42
C GLY A 20 -1.41 10.11 -2.63
N TYR A 21 -0.99 8.86 -2.82
CA TYR A 21 0.23 8.32 -2.21
C TYR A 21 1.51 9.01 -2.73
N VAL A 22 1.59 9.31 -4.03
CA VAL A 22 2.73 10.05 -4.59
C VAL A 22 2.82 11.45 -3.98
N ILE A 23 1.71 12.19 -3.92
CA ILE A 23 1.68 13.53 -3.34
C ILE A 23 2.05 13.49 -1.86
N GLY A 24 1.45 12.58 -1.08
CA GLY A 24 1.79 12.42 0.33
C GLY A 24 3.26 12.03 0.54
N GLY A 25 3.80 11.17 -0.33
CA GLY A 25 5.21 10.81 -0.35
C GLY A 25 6.13 12.00 -0.61
N LEU A 26 5.80 12.83 -1.61
CA LEU A 26 6.55 14.05 -1.92
C LEU A 26 6.55 15.03 -0.76
N VAL A 27 5.39 15.24 -0.11
CA VAL A 27 5.28 16.11 1.08
C VAL A 27 6.17 15.61 2.22
N LEU A 28 6.19 14.31 2.50
CA LEU A 28 7.07 13.74 3.51
C LEU A 28 8.55 13.90 3.14
N CYS A 29 8.88 13.73 1.85
CA CYS A 29 10.23 13.92 1.33
C CYS A 29 10.73 15.38 1.42
N CYS A 30 9.86 16.38 1.58
CA CYS A 30 10.28 17.76 1.84
C CYS A 30 10.99 17.92 3.19
N THR A 31 10.87 16.95 4.10
CA THR A 31 11.55 16.97 5.40
C THR A 31 12.60 15.87 5.47
N VAL A 32 13.79 16.17 6.01
CA VAL A 32 14.88 15.18 6.13
C VAL A 32 14.43 13.94 6.93
N ILE A 33 13.61 14.14 7.96
CA ILE A 33 13.06 13.06 8.81
C ILE A 33 12.00 12.25 8.06
N GLY A 34 11.23 12.87 7.17
CA GLY A 34 10.11 12.25 6.45
C GLY A 34 10.53 11.44 5.21
N ILE A 35 11.71 11.69 4.63
CA ILE A 35 12.24 10.94 3.47
C ILE A 35 12.05 9.41 3.57
N PRO A 36 12.48 8.71 4.64
CA PRO A 36 12.31 7.25 4.72
C PRO A 36 10.84 6.80 4.67
N PHE A 37 9.92 7.62 5.18
CA PHE A 37 8.48 7.37 5.15
C PHE A 37 7.87 7.71 3.80
N GLY A 38 8.30 8.80 3.16
CA GLY A 38 7.88 9.16 1.81
C GLY A 38 8.24 8.08 0.78
N LEU A 39 9.41 7.44 0.93
CA LEU A 39 9.79 6.27 0.14
C LEU A 39 8.82 5.09 0.31
N GLN A 40 8.23 4.90 1.50
CA GLN A 40 7.19 3.89 1.68
C GLN A 40 5.88 4.30 1.00
N CYS A 41 5.50 5.57 1.03
CA CYS A 41 4.34 6.05 0.27
C CYS A 41 4.48 5.76 -1.24
N PHE A 42 5.66 5.94 -1.83
CA PHE A 42 5.89 5.59 -3.23
C PHE A 42 5.76 4.08 -3.50
N LYS A 43 6.19 3.23 -2.56
CA LYS A 43 5.96 1.78 -2.63
C LYS A 43 4.47 1.43 -2.61
N LEU A 44 3.69 2.08 -1.73
CA LEU A 44 2.24 1.92 -1.72
C LEU A 44 1.61 2.40 -3.03
N ALA A 45 2.09 3.52 -3.58
CA ALA A 45 1.63 4.06 -4.87
C ALA A 45 1.86 3.06 -6.02
N GLU A 46 3.05 2.44 -6.09
CA GLU A 46 3.37 1.43 -7.10
C GLU A 46 2.42 0.23 -7.01
N PHE A 47 2.16 -0.27 -5.79
CA PHE A 47 1.21 -1.36 -5.60
C PHE A 47 -0.21 -0.95 -5.99
N MET A 48 -0.61 0.30 -5.73
CA MET A 48 -1.92 0.80 -6.13
C MET A 48 -2.07 1.00 -7.62
N LEU A 49 -0.99 1.25 -8.37
CA LEU A 49 -1.08 1.29 -9.83
C LEU A 49 -1.30 -0.11 -10.41
N TRP A 50 -0.61 -1.12 -9.86
CA TRP A 50 -0.55 -2.46 -10.44
C TRP A 50 -0.68 -3.58 -9.39
N PRO A 51 -1.83 -3.72 -8.72
CA PRO A 51 -1.96 -4.68 -7.61
C PRO A 51 -2.08 -6.14 -8.08
N PHE A 52 -2.58 -6.38 -9.30
CA PHE A 52 -2.82 -7.74 -9.77
C PHE A 52 -1.56 -8.38 -10.35
N GLY A 53 -1.27 -9.62 -9.91
CA GLY A 53 -0.03 -10.32 -10.22
C GLY A 53 1.14 -9.92 -9.32
N ARG A 54 0.91 -9.13 -8.26
CA ARG A 54 1.91 -8.78 -7.25
C ARG A 54 1.52 -9.36 -5.88
N LYS A 55 2.53 -9.70 -5.07
CA LYS A 55 2.40 -10.13 -3.68
C LYS A 55 3.38 -9.39 -2.78
N VAL A 56 2.97 -9.15 -1.54
CA VAL A 56 3.81 -8.55 -0.50
C VAL A 56 4.52 -9.68 0.24
N VAL A 57 5.84 -9.61 0.34
CA VAL A 57 6.67 -10.59 1.03
C VAL A 57 7.61 -9.91 2.02
N TYR A 58 7.95 -10.61 3.09
CA TYR A 58 8.98 -10.15 4.01
C TYR A 58 10.35 -10.16 3.31
N SER A 59 11.07 -9.04 3.42
CA SER A 59 12.43 -8.89 2.94
C SER A 59 13.37 -9.02 4.12
N ASN A 60 14.32 -9.94 4.04
CA ASN A 60 15.37 -10.13 5.06
C ASN A 60 16.45 -9.04 4.96
N SER A 61 16.04 -7.79 4.83
CA SER A 61 16.93 -6.63 4.86
C SER A 61 17.31 -6.44 6.33
N GLY A 62 18.58 -6.61 6.71
CA GLY A 62 19.09 -6.73 8.08
C GLY A 62 18.92 -5.53 9.04
N GLY A 63 17.83 -4.77 8.96
CA GLY A 63 17.52 -3.60 9.78
C GLY A 63 16.55 -3.86 10.94
N GLY A 64 16.47 -5.09 11.46
CA GLY A 64 15.41 -5.58 12.35
C GLY A 64 14.84 -4.58 13.37
N CYS A 65 15.66 -4.07 14.29
CA CYS A 65 15.19 -3.13 15.33
C CYS A 65 14.75 -1.77 14.76
N LEU A 66 15.47 -1.25 13.76
CA LEU A 66 15.17 0.04 13.13
C LEU A 66 13.86 -0.01 12.33
N GLN A 67 13.59 -1.13 11.64
CA GLN A 67 12.34 -1.33 10.90
C GLN A 67 11.14 -1.39 11.82
N THR A 68 11.25 -2.10 12.95
CA THR A 68 10.18 -2.14 13.96
C THR A 68 9.89 -0.75 14.49
N PHE A 69 10.93 0.02 14.85
CA PHE A 69 10.77 1.40 15.31
C PHE A 69 10.11 2.30 14.27
N ALA A 70 10.57 2.24 13.01
CA ALA A 70 9.99 3.00 11.91
C ALA A 70 8.52 2.60 11.64
N ASN A 71 8.19 1.30 11.71
CA ASN A 71 6.80 0.83 11.61
C ASN A 71 5.93 1.35 12.75
N VAL A 72 6.42 1.43 13.98
CA VAL A 72 5.67 2.00 15.12
C VAL A 72 5.35 3.47 14.88
N ILE A 73 6.33 4.29 14.47
CA ILE A 73 6.10 5.69 14.14
C ILE A 73 5.08 5.80 12.99
N TRP A 74 5.27 5.01 11.94
CA TRP A 74 4.41 5.02 10.77
C TRP A 74 2.95 4.70 11.12
N ILE A 75 2.71 3.66 11.92
CA ILE A 75 1.37 3.23 12.36
C ILE A 75 0.62 4.39 13.02
N ILE A 76 1.30 5.12 13.90
CA ILE A 76 0.72 6.25 14.65
C ILE A 76 0.49 7.46 13.74
N CYS A 77 1.42 7.76 12.84
CA CYS A 77 1.32 8.94 11.98
C CYS A 77 0.31 8.80 10.84
N GLY A 78 0.19 7.62 10.23
CA GLY A 78 -0.59 7.46 8.99
C GLY A 78 -1.01 6.03 8.66
N GLY A 79 -0.26 5.03 9.10
CA GLY A 79 -0.49 3.63 8.74
C GLY A 79 -1.86 3.11 9.13
N ILE A 80 -2.36 3.44 10.33
CA ILE A 80 -3.72 3.05 10.77
C ILE A 80 -4.80 3.68 9.89
N TRP A 81 -4.69 4.96 9.58
CA TRP A 81 -5.69 5.66 8.79
C TRP A 81 -5.82 5.05 7.40
N ILE A 82 -4.67 4.80 6.77
CA ILE A 82 -4.59 4.15 5.47
C ILE A 82 -5.17 2.72 5.53
N ALA A 83 -4.76 1.93 6.54
CA ALA A 83 -5.25 0.57 6.74
C ALA A 83 -6.77 0.51 6.92
N VAL A 84 -7.34 1.43 7.70
CA VAL A 84 -8.79 1.52 7.93
C VAL A 84 -9.51 1.89 6.63
N SER A 85 -9.00 2.84 5.84
CA SER A 85 -9.58 3.16 4.53
C SER A 85 -9.61 1.91 3.63
N HIS A 86 -8.49 1.18 3.53
CA HIS A 86 -8.45 -0.06 2.76
C HIS A 86 -9.38 -1.14 3.32
N PHE A 87 -9.53 -1.25 4.63
CA PHE A 87 -10.45 -2.18 5.26
C PHE A 87 -11.91 -1.90 4.88
N ILE A 88 -12.34 -0.63 4.96
CA ILE A 88 -13.71 -0.22 4.62
C ILE A 88 -13.99 -0.50 3.14
N PHE A 89 -13.12 -0.06 2.22
CA PHE A 89 -13.29 -0.33 0.78
C PHE A 89 -13.22 -1.83 0.47
N GLY A 90 -12.35 -2.57 1.14
CA GLY A 90 -12.25 -4.02 1.03
C GLY A 90 -13.55 -4.72 1.39
N LEU A 91 -14.18 -4.33 2.50
CA LEU A 91 -15.49 -4.83 2.90
C LEU A 91 -16.58 -4.47 1.89
N LEU A 92 -16.67 -3.20 1.49
CA LEU A 92 -17.68 -2.73 0.54
C LEU A 92 -17.62 -3.49 -0.79
N LEU A 93 -16.42 -3.67 -1.35
CA LEU A 93 -16.25 -4.42 -2.60
C LEU A 93 -16.53 -5.91 -2.42
N SER A 94 -16.26 -6.48 -1.24
CA SER A 94 -16.50 -7.90 -0.95
C SER A 94 -17.99 -8.26 -0.81
N ILE A 95 -18.90 -7.28 -0.75
CA ILE A 95 -20.36 -7.52 -0.76
C ILE A 95 -20.82 -8.14 -2.08
N THR A 96 -20.10 -7.88 -3.18
CA THR A 96 -20.47 -8.37 -4.51
C THR A 96 -19.51 -9.43 -5.02
N ILE A 97 -20.02 -10.41 -5.79
CA ILE A 97 -19.18 -11.44 -6.42
C ILE A 97 -18.13 -10.82 -7.36
N ILE A 98 -18.50 -9.76 -8.07
CA ILE A 98 -17.61 -9.04 -9.01
C ILE A 98 -16.54 -8.25 -8.26
N GLY A 99 -16.88 -7.63 -7.13
CA GLY A 99 -15.97 -6.83 -6.32
C GLY A 99 -15.02 -7.64 -5.45
N LEU A 100 -15.34 -8.90 -5.14
CA LEU A 100 -14.55 -9.81 -4.32
C LEU A 100 -13.05 -9.91 -4.71
N PRO A 101 -12.65 -10.05 -6.00
CA PRO A 101 -11.23 -10.01 -6.40
C PRO A 101 -10.54 -8.67 -6.09
N PHE A 102 -11.25 -7.54 -6.16
CA PHE A 102 -10.72 -6.22 -5.85
C PHE A 102 -10.64 -5.97 -4.34
N GLY A 103 -11.64 -6.43 -3.58
CA GLY A 103 -11.63 -6.40 -2.12
C GLY A 103 -10.42 -7.15 -1.53
N ARG A 104 -10.07 -8.31 -2.12
CA ARG A 104 -8.85 -9.04 -1.75
C ARG A 104 -7.57 -8.22 -1.93
N LYS A 105 -7.50 -7.34 -2.93
CA LYS A 105 -6.36 -6.43 -3.14
C LYS A 105 -6.31 -5.31 -2.10
N HIS A 106 -7.46 -4.79 -1.69
CA HIS A 106 -7.53 -3.88 -0.54
C HIS A 106 -7.02 -4.55 0.74
N PHE A 107 -7.37 -5.81 1.01
CA PHE A 107 -6.86 -6.51 2.19
C PHE A 107 -5.34 -6.76 2.13
N GLN A 108 -4.78 -7.04 0.95
CA GLN A 108 -3.32 -7.11 0.78
C GLN A 108 -2.64 -5.76 1.06
N MET A 109 -3.28 -4.65 0.69
CA MET A 109 -2.79 -3.30 0.98
C MET A 109 -2.77 -2.98 2.47
N ILE A 110 -3.69 -3.51 3.28
CA ILE A 110 -3.67 -3.32 4.73
C ILE A 110 -2.34 -3.78 5.32
N GLU A 111 -1.85 -4.93 4.86
CA GLU A 111 -0.59 -5.51 5.35
C GLU A 111 0.61 -4.60 5.09
N LEU A 112 0.64 -3.98 3.90
CA LEU A 112 1.68 -3.03 3.50
C LEU A 112 1.48 -1.66 4.18
N SER A 113 0.24 -1.27 4.44
CA SER A 113 -0.11 0.02 5.06
C SER A 113 0.18 0.04 6.55
N LEU A 114 0.03 -1.08 7.25
CA LEU A 114 0.38 -1.18 8.66
C LEU A 114 1.89 -1.25 8.86
N MET A 115 2.59 -2.05 8.05
CA MET A 115 4.00 -2.32 8.24
C MET A 115 4.77 -2.32 6.91
N PRO A 116 5.05 -1.13 6.33
CA PRO A 116 5.72 -1.04 5.03
C PRO A 116 7.22 -1.36 5.09
N PHE A 117 7.85 -1.11 6.24
CA PHE A 117 9.27 -1.38 6.43
C PHE A 117 9.51 -2.88 6.62
N GLY A 118 10.54 -3.41 5.96
CA GLY A 118 10.84 -4.84 5.96
C GLY A 118 10.01 -5.66 4.95
N LYS A 119 9.20 -5.01 4.10
CA LYS A 119 8.41 -5.69 3.06
C LYS A 119 8.84 -5.30 1.66
N LYS A 120 8.76 -6.25 0.72
CA LYS A 120 8.97 -6.07 -0.71
C LYS A 120 7.76 -6.53 -1.49
N ILE A 121 7.53 -5.87 -2.63
CA ILE A 121 6.53 -6.28 -3.60
C ILE A 121 7.26 -7.11 -4.64
N VAL A 122 6.78 -8.33 -4.88
CA VAL A 122 7.33 -9.23 -5.90
C VAL A 122 6.22 -9.70 -6.82
N ASP A 123 6.58 -10.15 -8.02
CA ASP A 123 5.64 -10.83 -8.90
C ASP A 123 5.12 -12.12 -8.23
N ALA A 124 3.81 -12.31 -8.32
CA ALA A 124 3.09 -13.40 -7.67
C ALA A 124 3.33 -14.72 -8.37
#